data_AF-A0A2S1J5I6-F1
#
_entry.id   AF-A0A2S1J5I6-F1
#
_cell.length_a   1.000
_cell.length_b   1.000
_cell.length_c   1.000
_cell.angle_alpha   90.00
_cell.angle_beta   90.00
_cell.angle_gamma   90.00
#
_symmetry.space_group_name_H-M   'P 1'
#
loop_
_entity.id
_entity.type
_entity.pdbx_description
1 polymer ?
#
loop_
_entity_poly.entity_id
_entity_poly.type
_entity_poly.pdbx_seq_one_letter_code
_entity_poly.pdbx_strand_id
1 'polypeptide(L)' 'ADVMVDRVPRCPVCSGVTKPDIVFFGEPLPARFLLHLADFPMADLLLILGTSLE' A
#
# COMPACT_ATOMS: atom_id res chain seq x y z
N ALA A 1 -16.69 10.86 -1.67
CA ALA A 1 -17.88 10.39 -2.42
C ALA A 1 -17.61 10.26 -3.91
N ASP A 2 -16.72 11.07 -4.51
CA ASP A 2 -16.44 11.05 -5.96
C ASP A 2 -16.18 9.66 -6.56
N VAL A 3 -15.43 8.81 -5.85
CA VAL A 3 -15.11 7.44 -6.30
C VAL A 3 -16.37 6.58 -6.49
N MET A 4 -17.38 6.72 -5.63
CA MET A 4 -18.62 5.90 -5.67
C MET A 4 -19.59 6.33 -6.78
N VAL A 5 -19.33 7.48 -7.42
CA VAL A 5 -20.11 8.01 -8.54
C VAL A 5 -19.25 8.12 -9.80
N ASP A 6 -18.21 7.27 -9.90
CA ASP A 6 -17.29 7.16 -11.05
C ASP A 6 -16.58 8.47 -11.45
N ARG A 7 -16.31 9.33 -10.47
CA ARG A 7 -15.57 10.60 -10.66
C ARG A 7 -14.17 10.53 -10.06
N VAL A 8 -13.20 11.10 -10.78
CA VAL A 8 -11.82 11.25 -10.28
C VAL A 8 -11.78 12.21 -9.08
N PRO A 9 -11.35 11.76 -7.89
CA PRO A 9 -11.30 12.60 -6.71
C PRO A 9 -10.21 13.68 -6.84
N ARG A 10 -10.53 14.91 -6.44
CA ARG A 10 -9.61 16.06 -6.50
C ARG A 10 -9.46 16.71 -5.12
N CYS A 11 -8.26 17.21 -4.85
CA CYS A 11 -7.98 17.95 -3.63
C CYS A 11 -8.76 19.27 -3.61
N PRO A 12 -9.53 19.58 -2.54
CA PRO A 12 -10.32 20.81 -2.48
C PRO A 12 -9.48 22.08 -2.35
N VAL A 13 -8.19 21.96 -2.00
CA VAL A 13 -7.29 23.10 -1.80
C VAL A 13 -6.44 23.40 -3.05
N CYS A 14 -5.84 22.37 -3.67
CA CYS A 14 -4.91 22.55 -4.80
C CYS A 14 -5.43 22.03 -6.14
N SER A 15 -6.65 21.46 -6.19
CA SER A 15 -7.27 20.87 -7.40
C SER A 15 -6.53 19.69 -8.05
N GLY A 16 -5.44 19.22 -7.43
CA GLY A 16 -4.68 18.04 -7.85
C GLY A 16 -5.48 16.74 -7.70
N VAL A 17 -5.07 15.69 -8.41
CA VAL A 17 -5.68 14.37 -8.29
C VAL A 17 -5.34 13.76 -6.94
N THR A 18 -6.34 13.23 -6.23
CA THR A 18 -6.11 12.56 -4.95
C THR A 18 -5.77 11.10 -5.22
N LYS A 19 -4.49 10.74 -5.05
CA LYS A 19 -4.04 9.34 -5.08
C LYS A 19 -4.37 8.70 -3.71
N PRO A 20 -4.98 7.51 -3.66
CA PRO A 20 -5.11 6.78 -2.40
C PRO A 20 -3.73 6.42 -1.84
N ASP A 21 -3.66 6.19 -0.53
CA ASP A 21 -2.42 5.80 0.16
C ASP A 21 -2.06 4.33 -0.11
N ILE A 22 -1.66 4.06 -1.36
CA ILE A 22 -1.18 2.76 -1.82
C ILE A 22 0.16 2.94 -2.53
N VAL A 23 0.98 1.89 -2.48
CA VAL A 23 2.30 1.85 -3.14
C VAL A 23 2.10 1.50 -4.61
N PHE A 24 2.45 2.43 -5.50
CA PHE A 24 2.52 2.16 -6.94
C PHE A 24 3.87 1.52 -7.30
N PHE A 25 3.95 0.90 -8.48
CA PHE A 25 5.23 0.43 -9.01
C PHE A 25 6.23 1.59 -9.11
N GLY A 26 7.45 1.36 -8.62
CA GLY A 26 8.52 2.36 -8.55
C GLY A 26 8.49 3.26 -7.32
N GLU A 27 7.44 3.20 -6.48
CA GLU A 27 7.42 3.88 -5.19
C GLU A 27 8.08 3.03 -4.10
N PRO A 28 8.73 3.66 -3.09
CA PRO A 28 9.29 2.94 -1.97
C PRO A 28 8.18 2.36 -1.07
N LEU A 29 8.46 1.22 -0.44
CA LEU A 29 7.58 0.67 0.59
C LEU A 29 7.52 1.58 1.83
N PRO A 30 6.39 1.60 2.56
CA PRO A 30 6.29 2.32 3.82
C PRO A 30 7.35 1.86 4.81
N ALA A 31 7.96 2.79 5.55
CA ALA A 31 9.05 2.48 6.50
C ALA A 31 8.68 1.39 7.53
N ARG A 32 7.40 1.32 7.92
CA ARG A 32 6.88 0.28 8.83
C ARG A 32 7.11 -1.15 8.33
N PHE A 33 7.16 -1.38 7.01
CA PHE A 33 7.41 -2.71 6.44
C PHE A 33 8.75 -3.28 6.90
N LEU A 34 9.79 -2.44 6.94
CA LEU A 34 11.14 -2.87 7.32
C LEU A 34 11.27 -3.19 8.81
N LEU A 35 10.39 -2.66 9.65
CA LEU A 35 10.36 -2.98 11.08
C LEU A 35 10.00 -4.45 11.33
N HIS A 36 9.21 -5.05 10.43
CA HIS A 36 8.77 -6.44 10.52
C HIS A 36 9.82 -7.45 10.05
N LEU A 37 10.97 -7.00 9.52
CA LEU A 37 12.06 -7.92 9.17
C LEU A 37 12.63 -8.62 10.41
N ALA A 38 12.51 -8.00 11.60
CA ALA A 38 12.92 -8.62 12.85
C ALA A 38 12.01 -9.77 13.29
N ASP A 39 10.79 -9.87 12.75
CA ASP A 39 9.83 -10.92 13.10
C ASP A 39 10.20 -12.26 12.43
N PHE A 40 10.86 -12.21 11.27
CA PHE A 40 11.22 -13.41 10.47
C PHE A 40 12.14 -14.39 11.23
N PRO A 41 13.25 -13.95 11.86
CA PRO A 41 14.11 -14.84 12.64
C PRO A 41 13.42 -15.43 13.89
N MET A 42 12.35 -14.80 14.36
CA MET A 42 11.60 -15.25 15.54
C MET A 42 10.47 -16.23 15.20
N ALA A 43 10.14 -16.40 13.93
CA ALA A 43 9.04 -17.25 13.51
C ALA A 43 9.46 -18.73 13.45
N ASP A 44 8.73 -19.59 14.14
CA ASP A 44 8.92 -21.05 14.07
C ASP A 44 8.29 -21.68 12.82
N LEU A 45 7.35 -20.97 12.18
CA LEU A 45 6.63 -21.39 10.99
C LEU A 45 6.18 -20.19 10.15
N LEU A 46 6.33 -20.27 8.83
CA LEU A 46 5.83 -19.28 7.87
C LEU A 46 4.84 -19.95 6.90
N LEU A 47 3.62 -19.40 6.81
CA LEU A 47 2.61 -19.83 5.84
C LEU A 47 2.44 -18.75 4.78
N ILE A 48 2.62 -19.12 3.51
CA ILE A 48 2.44 -18.24 2.35
C ILE A 48 1.20 -18.72 1.60
N LEU A 49 0.16 -17.90 1.58
CA LEU A 49 -1.16 -18.26 1.04
C LEU A 49 -1.62 -17.21 0.04
N GLY A 50 -2.14 -17.64 -1.11
CA GLY A 50 -2.81 -16.75 -2.07
C GLY A 50 -1.91 -15.70 -2.75
N THR A 51 -0.61 -15.98 -2.93
CA THR A 51 0.34 -15.10 -3.62
C THR A 51 1.32 -15.92 -4.48
N SER A 52 1.74 -15.38 -5.63
CA SER A 52 2.80 -15.95 -6.49
C SER A 52 4.20 -15.49 -6.11
N LEU A 53 4.32 -14.45 -5.25
CA LEU A 53 5.57 -13.77 -4.91
C LEU A 53 6.29 -13.10 -6.09
N GLU A 54 5.54 -12.70 -7.12
CA GLU A 54 6.03 -11.90 -8.26
C GLU A 54 6.00 -10.39 -8.01
#